data_AF-A0A4R0W7M9-F1
#
_entry.id   AF-A0A4R0W7M9-F1
#
_cell.length_a   1.000
_cell.length_b   1.000
_cell.length_c   1.000
_cell.angle_alpha   90.00
_cell.angle_beta   90.00
_cell.angle_gamma   90.00
#
_symmetry.space_group_name_H-M   'P 1'
#
loop_
_entity.id
_entity.type
_entity.pdbx_description
1 polymer ?
#
loop_
_entity_poly.entity_id
_entity_poly.type
_entity_poly.pdbx_seq_one_letter_code
_entity_poly.pdbx_strand_id
1 'polypeptide(L)'
;MSADSRLLVQAVRERINREHLLLNDVGGQLGWSRDKTKNVFSGRTKLSGDDVLDILSNPNVPIPDFRRYRVFLRIRQALLAPAEGYE
;
A
#
# COMPACT_ATOMS: atom_id res chain seq x y z
N MET A 1 1.09 -15.66 -2.48
CA MET A 1 0.27 -14.57 -3.06
C MET A 1 -0.95 -14.20 -2.21
N SER A 2 -1.93 -15.07 -1.89
CA SER A 2 -3.10 -14.63 -1.08
C SER A 2 -2.79 -14.29 0.38
N ALA A 3 -1.75 -14.91 0.96
CA ALA A 3 -1.26 -14.60 2.29
C ALA A 3 -0.58 -13.22 2.34
N ASP A 4 0.08 -12.81 1.25
CA ASP A 4 0.88 -11.59 1.19
C ASP A 4 0.02 -10.33 1.07
N SER A 5 -1.11 -10.41 0.36
CA SER A 5 -2.04 -9.26 0.24
C SER A 5 -2.81 -8.96 1.53
N ARG A 6 -3.19 -9.98 2.31
CA ARG A 6 -3.81 -9.77 3.63
C ARG A 6 -2.86 -9.09 4.61
N LEU A 7 -1.60 -9.54 4.62
CA LEU A 7 -0.58 -8.93 5.45
C LEU A 7 -0.34 -7.48 5.01
N LEU A 8 -0.42 -7.14 3.72
CA LEU A 8 -0.21 -5.78 3.23
C LEU A 8 -1.34 -4.86 3.72
N VAL A 9 -2.59 -5.32 3.61
CA VAL A 9 -3.75 -4.61 4.16
C VAL A 9 -3.62 -4.41 5.68
N GLN A 10 -3.16 -5.43 6.42
CA GLN A 10 -2.91 -5.30 7.87
C GLN A 10 -1.83 -4.26 8.17
N ALA A 11 -0.72 -4.27 7.43
CA ALA A 11 0.37 -3.33 7.61
C ALA A 11 -0.12 -1.88 7.40
N VAL A 12 -0.88 -1.64 6.33
CA VAL A 12 -1.48 -0.32 6.07
C VAL A 12 -2.46 0.07 7.18
N ARG A 13 -3.32 -0.86 7.66
CA ARG A 13 -4.26 -0.58 8.79
C ARG A 13 -3.55 -0.22 10.08
N GLU A 14 -2.50 -0.95 10.43
CA GLU A 14 -1.73 -0.67 11.65
C GLU A 14 -1.15 0.74 11.63
N ARG A 15 -0.65 1.19 10.47
CA ARG A 15 -0.10 2.53 10.35
C ARG A 15 -1.16 3.62 10.33
N ILE A 16 -2.28 3.40 9.63
CA ILE A 16 -3.46 4.27 9.70
C ILE A 16 -3.88 4.48 11.17
N ASN A 17 -3.95 3.40 11.95
CA ASN A 17 -4.32 3.46 13.36
C ASN A 17 -3.28 4.21 14.21
N ARG A 18 -1.97 3.98 13.99
CA ARG A 18 -0.89 4.66 14.73
C ARG A 18 -0.82 6.16 14.43
N GLU A 19 -1.03 6.54 13.18
CA GLU A 19 -0.93 7.93 12.73
C GLU A 19 -2.29 8.66 12.75
N HIS A 20 -3.34 8.03 13.29
CA HIS A 20 -4.70 8.56 13.36
C HIS A 20 -5.25 9.06 12.01
N LEU A 21 -4.86 8.39 10.92
CA LEU A 21 -5.30 8.72 9.57
C LEU A 21 -6.72 8.24 9.32
N LEU A 22 -7.41 8.90 8.38
CA LEU A 22 -8.71 8.45 7.92
C LEU A 22 -8.55 7.40 6.81
N LEU A 23 -9.20 6.26 7.01
CA LEU A 23 -9.17 5.13 6.07
C LEU A 23 -9.69 5.53 4.67
N ASN A 24 -10.66 6.44 4.60
CA ASN A 24 -11.18 6.94 3.33
C ASN A 24 -10.19 7.84 2.59
N ASP A 25 -9.32 8.57 3.30
CA ASP A 25 -8.34 9.44 2.68
C ASP A 25 -7.23 8.61 2.04
N VAL A 26 -6.79 7.54 2.71
CA VAL A 26 -5.86 6.56 2.13
C VAL A 26 -6.46 5.87 0.91
N GLY A 27 -7.75 5.50 0.98
CA GLY A 27 -8.47 4.98 -0.19
C GLY A 27 -8.55 5.98 -1.34
N GLY A 28 -8.81 7.26 -1.04
CA GLY A 28 -8.84 8.34 -2.01
C GLY A 28 -7.50 8.57 -2.70
N GLN A 29 -6.39 8.49 -1.95
CA GLN A 29 -5.03 8.55 -2.52
C GLN A 29 -4.74 7.42 -3.49
N LEU A 30 -5.41 6.28 -3.33
CA LEU A 30 -5.35 5.12 -4.23
C LEU A 30 -6.36 5.18 -5.38
N GLY A 31 -7.14 6.27 -5.50
CA GLY A 31 -8.21 6.40 -6.48
C GLY A 31 -9.37 5.43 -6.25
N TRP A 32 -9.49 4.85 -5.04
CA TRP A 32 -10.53 3.89 -4.71
C TRP A 32 -11.82 4.59 -4.28
N SER A 33 -12.96 3.97 -4.64
CA SER A 33 -14.25 4.38 -4.08
C SER A 33 -14.31 4.10 -2.58
N ARG A 34 -15.19 4.81 -1.86
CA ARG A 34 -15.43 4.57 -0.42
C ARG A 34 -15.83 3.11 -0.15
N ASP A 35 -16.65 2.52 -1.01
CA ASP A 35 -17.08 1.12 -0.88
C ASP A 35 -15.94 0.13 -1.13
N LYS A 36 -15.13 0.35 -2.18
CA LYS A 36 -13.94 -0.48 -2.44
C LYS A 36 -12.99 -0.43 -1.25
N THR A 37 -12.70 0.77 -0.76
CA THR A 37 -11.84 1.02 0.39
C THR A 37 -12.33 0.27 1.63
N LYS A 38 -13.61 0.44 1.99
CA LYS A 38 -14.23 -0.28 3.11
C LYS A 38 -14.15 -1.80 2.94
N ASN A 39 -14.44 -2.33 1.76
CA ASN A 39 -14.46 -3.77 1.52
C ASN A 39 -13.05 -4.39 1.54
N VAL A 40 -12.04 -3.70 1.01
CA VAL A 40 -10.64 -4.13 1.06
C VAL A 40 -10.15 -4.17 2.52
N PHE A 41 -10.32 -3.07 3.25
CA PHE A 41 -9.80 -2.99 4.62
C PHE A 41 -10.59 -3.85 5.62
N SER A 42 -11.85 -4.19 5.34
CA SER A 42 -12.61 -5.19 6.11
C SER A 42 -12.33 -6.63 5.68
N GLY A 43 -11.54 -6.85 4.62
CA GLY A 43 -11.17 -8.18 4.12
C GLY A 43 -12.24 -8.87 3.27
N ARG A 44 -13.34 -8.17 2.94
CA ARG A 44 -14.40 -8.66 2.04
C ARG A 44 -13.96 -8.71 0.59
N THR A 45 -13.08 -7.80 0.20
CA THR A 45 -12.47 -7.75 -1.13
C THR A 45 -10.98 -8.05 -1.01
N LYS A 46 -10.47 -8.95 -1.86
CA LYS A 46 -9.03 -9.18 -2.00
C LYS A 46 -8.43 -8.09 -2.87
N LEU A 47 -7.18 -7.71 -2.58
CA LEU A 47 -6.40 -6.87 -3.49
C LEU A 47 -6.16 -7.63 -4.80
N SER A 48 -6.34 -6.94 -5.93
CA SER A 48 -5.81 -7.35 -7.22
C SER A 48 -4.30 -7.11 -7.29
N GLY A 49 -3.66 -7.56 -8.37
CA GLY A 49 -2.24 -7.27 -8.61
C GLY A 49 -1.98 -5.77 -8.75
N ASP A 50 -2.83 -5.07 -9.50
CA ASP A 50 -2.74 -3.61 -9.69
C ASP A 50 -2.94 -2.86 -8.37
N ASP A 51 -3.90 -3.28 -7.54
CA ASP A 51 -4.10 -2.67 -6.21
C ASP A 51 -2.85 -2.78 -5.33
N VAL A 52 -2.15 -3.92 -5.40
CA VAL A 52 -0.88 -4.10 -4.68
C VAL A 52 0.16 -3.14 -5.24
N LEU A 53 0.28 -3.02 -6.57
CA LEU A 53 1.24 -2.11 -7.19
C LEU A 53 0.95 -0.64 -6.85
N ASP A 54 -0.32 -0.23 -6.84
CA ASP A 54 -0.73 1.14 -6.48
C ASP A 54 -0.36 1.46 -5.03
N ILE A 55 -0.65 0.55 -4.09
CA ILE A 55 -0.25 0.69 -2.68
C ILE A 55 1.27 0.81 -2.54
N LEU A 56 2.00 -0.08 -3.22
CA LEU A 56 3.45 -0.13 -3.13
C LEU A 56 4.11 1.09 -3.76
N SER A 57 3.60 1.58 -4.88
CA SER A 57 4.20 2.67 -5.66
C SER A 57 3.84 4.05 -5.11
N ASN A 58 2.71 4.19 -4.41
CA ASN A 58 2.25 5.49 -3.94
C ASN A 58 2.99 5.94 -2.66
N PRO A 59 3.83 6.99 -2.72
CA PRO A 59 4.60 7.49 -1.58
C PRO A 59 3.75 7.90 -0.38
N ASN A 60 2.50 8.31 -0.63
CA ASN A 60 1.58 8.80 0.39
C ASN A 60 0.87 7.67 1.14
N VAL A 61 0.86 6.45 0.58
CA VAL A 61 0.28 5.29 1.26
C VAL A 61 1.27 4.80 2.32
N PRO A 62 0.84 4.78 3.59
CA PRO A 62 1.72 4.45 4.69
C PRO A 62 1.96 2.95 4.76
N ILE A 63 3.12 2.51 4.26
CA ILE A 63 3.59 1.13 4.43
C ILE A 63 4.53 1.10 5.65
N PRO A 64 4.31 0.23 6.65
CA PRO A 64 5.25 0.07 7.75
C PRO A 64 6.55 -0.61 7.31
N ASP A 65 7.67 -0.21 7.92
CA ASP A 65 8.96 -0.86 7.72
C ASP A 65 9.04 -2.19 8.49
N PHE A 66 8.32 -3.21 8.01
CA PHE A 66 8.48 -4.57 8.49
C PHE A 66 9.54 -5.31 7.69
N ARG A 67 10.29 -6.19 8.37
CA ARG A 67 11.33 -7.06 7.77
C ARG A 67 10.83 -7.81 6.53
N ARG A 68 9.55 -8.20 6.52
CA ARG A 68 8.89 -8.91 5.41
C ARG A 68 8.53 -8.01 4.21
N TYR A 69 8.40 -6.70 4.41
CA TYR A 69 8.16 -5.71 3.34
C TYR A 69 9.42 -4.98 2.86
N ARG A 70 10.59 -5.25 3.45
CA ARG A 70 11.85 -4.60 3.02
C ARG A 70 12.14 -4.78 1.52
N VAL A 71 11.81 -5.93 0.94
CA VAL A 71 11.96 -6.14 -0.51
C VAL A 71 11.04 -5.22 -1.30
N PHE A 72 9.80 -5.06 -0.86
CA PHE A 72 8.84 -4.16 -1.51
C PHE A 72 9.21 -2.69 -1.34
N LEU A 73 9.70 -2.29 -0.16
CA LEU A 73 10.22 -0.94 0.06
C LEU A 73 11.44 -0.65 -0.82
N ARG A 74 12.33 -1.63 -1.04
CA ARG A 74 13.44 -1.49 -1.99
C ARG A 74 12.97 -1.32 -3.43
N ILE A 75 11.96 -2.08 -3.86
CA ILE A 75 11.38 -1.93 -5.21
C ILE A 75 10.74 -0.55 -5.37
N ARG A 76 9.94 -0.10 -4.39
CA ARG A 76 9.37 1.25 -4.37
C ARG A 76 10.46 2.32 -4.45
N GLN A 77 11.53 2.19 -3.66
CA GLN A 77 12.68 3.10 -3.72
C GLN A 77 13.35 3.09 -5.09
N ALA A 78 13.49 1.93 -5.74
CA ALA A 78 14.07 1.82 -7.08
C ALA A 78 13.17 2.43 -8.17
N LEU A 79 11.84 2.30 -8.04
CA LEU A 79 10.88 2.91 -8.97
C LEU A 79 10.75 4.43 -8.80
N LEU A 80 10.94 4.92 -7.58
CA LEU A 80 10.87 6.34 -7.24
C LEU A 80 12.23 7.04 -7.34
N ALA A 81 13.32 6.28 -7.42
CA ALA A 81 14.63 6.85 -7.66
C ALA A 81 14.65 7.47 -9.06
N PRO A 82 15.17 8.70 -9.23
CA PRO A 82 15.40 9.23 -10.56
C PRO A 82 16.29 8.23 -11.30
N ALA A 83 15.96 7.96 -12.57
CA ALA A 83 16.87 7.22 -13.43
C ALA A 83 18.18 8.02 -13.46
N GLU A 84 19.20 7.55 -12.73
CA GLU A 84 20.53 8.14 -12.86
C GLU A 84 20.89 8.03 -14.34
N GLY A 85 21.08 9.21 -14.94
CA GLY A 85 21.37 9.34 -16.35
C GLY A 85 22.57 8.47 -16.67
N TYR A 86 22.36 7.50 -17.56
CA TYR A 86 23.45 6.97 -18.35
C TYR A 86 23.86 8.09 -19.30
N GLU A 87 24.83 8.90 -18.89
CA GLU A 87 25.71 9.63 -19.82
C GLU A 87 26.63 8.64 -20.54
#